data_AF-A0A7C9JVW0-F1
#
_entry.id   AF-A0A7C9JVW0-F1
#
_cell.length_a   1.000
_cell.length_b   1.000
_cell.length_c   1.000
_cell.angle_alpha   90.00
_cell.angle_beta   90.00
_cell.angle_gamma   90.00
#
_symmetry.space_group_name_H-M   'P 1'
#
loop_
_entity.id
_entity.type
_entity.pdbx_description
1 polymer ?
#
loop_
_entity_poly.entity_id
_entity_poly.type
_entity_poly.pdbx_seq_one_letter_code
_entity_poly.pdbx_strand_id
1 'polypeptide(L)'
;MKKRTNKRQKTSSAQDVQPSSSLPSASQPPQRKSTATKTTPARLSTGTGTKATPPTKPTAGTKRKESDTRKTSSEGARKKQATETTRVARPDPVMEDLTFTYPGLSTVKKGGEGAFIDARLKLLSGSDTDDGTAFVAAHGKDDPGAVEWLMRAVCVFSENAEVMIEAGMTFGPVIPRLLKQATHPGRKPFDALSRDLEKQALQVSGWTKGILLWNLKPPSPESLEKLQSIYYSKSRATTTTTTMALDVPQIGPLDKAVLRTQLWTSLEELLDNHNKGWAQTEERSIREIRLVANVIQDVVELAFGKFVLARPDSPYHSGFKYSDKIVSTTSRDVSPKALKNFLKNRSDVVGNDKNSAVYEKANYDPGRREDVEARDAILDEMVKSSALRKKVVRAVQTNGAHSPGTGTIYVQPFISTQGKKTDELWQQSRTMMHEFLHFLTHPQFRKVAGSIDQRQVMIEGVTDLLTALMFRRFVDIVRQAPALTRIVLGGLPFAAPPERLFQVGYRSAGTKAGQIFDEVGFENIEAAYFLGATTYIGVEKKKKEKKTEEMEVL
;
A
#
# COMPACT_ATOMS: atom_id res chain seq x y z
N MET A 1 84.85 -0.54 25.09
CA MET A 1 85.75 -1.44 24.33
C MET A 1 85.38 -1.44 22.83
N LYS A 2 86.13 -2.15 22.00
CA LYS A 2 86.08 -2.25 20.51
C LYS A 2 84.64 -2.37 19.93
N LYS A 3 84.29 -1.56 18.90
CA LYS A 3 84.11 -1.88 17.43
C LYS A 3 82.86 -2.75 17.12
N ARG A 4 82.12 -2.66 16.00
CA ARG A 4 82.23 -2.01 14.64
C ARG A 4 80.77 -1.98 14.05
N THR A 5 80.34 -1.33 12.95
CA THR A 5 80.87 -0.49 11.84
C THR A 5 79.72 0.43 11.31
N ASN A 6 79.97 1.62 10.74
CA ASN A 6 79.80 2.05 9.32
C ASN A 6 78.84 1.24 8.40
N LYS A 7 78.20 1.81 7.36
CA LYS A 7 78.56 2.96 6.46
C LYS A 7 77.23 3.53 5.84
N ARG A 8 76.97 4.86 5.79
CA ARG A 8 77.14 5.82 4.63
C ARG A 8 76.69 5.27 3.25
N GLN A 9 76.11 6.02 2.29
CA GLN A 9 75.86 7.49 2.13
C GLN A 9 74.98 7.79 0.87
N LYS A 10 74.24 8.92 0.86
CA LYS A 10 73.91 9.78 -0.33
C LYS A 10 73.07 9.15 -1.49
N THR A 11 72.44 9.87 -2.44
CA THR A 11 72.22 11.33 -2.67
C THR A 11 70.92 11.61 -3.44
N SER A 12 70.28 12.75 -3.12
CA SER A 12 69.58 13.74 -3.98
C SER A 12 68.87 13.39 -5.32
N SER A 13 67.80 14.20 -5.53
CA SER A 13 67.31 14.77 -6.81
C SER A 13 66.04 14.16 -7.42
N ALA A 14 65.13 15.08 -7.76
CA ALA A 14 63.80 14.82 -8.31
C ALA A 14 63.80 14.63 -9.83
N GLN A 15 62.72 14.04 -10.35
CA GLN A 15 62.15 14.42 -11.64
C GLN A 15 60.67 14.01 -11.72
N ASP A 16 59.84 14.85 -12.35
CA ASP A 16 58.43 14.59 -12.61
C ASP A 16 58.24 13.54 -13.72
N VAL A 17 57.40 12.52 -13.47
CA VAL A 17 56.85 11.65 -14.51
C VAL A 17 55.40 11.26 -14.15
N GLN A 18 54.42 11.81 -14.86
CA GLN A 18 53.14 11.10 -15.04
C GLN A 18 53.37 9.90 -15.94
N PRO A 19 52.64 8.79 -15.70
CA PRO A 19 51.79 8.33 -16.80
C PRO A 19 50.39 7.90 -16.37
N SER A 20 49.46 8.07 -17.31
CA SER A 20 48.14 7.48 -17.31
C SER A 20 48.18 5.95 -17.40
N SER A 21 47.16 5.29 -16.87
CA SER A 21 46.73 3.97 -17.40
C SER A 21 45.21 3.82 -17.27
N SER A 22 44.53 3.86 -18.41
CA SER A 22 43.08 3.68 -18.54
C SER A 22 42.76 2.26 -18.99
N LEU A 23 41.82 1.59 -18.31
CA LEU A 23 41.23 0.30 -18.71
C LEU A 23 39.71 0.28 -18.41
N PRO A 24 38.92 -0.57 -19.07
CA PRO A 24 38.03 -0.03 -20.11
C PRO A 24 36.53 -0.07 -19.79
N SER A 25 35.77 0.67 -20.61
CA SER A 25 34.30 0.65 -20.61
C SER A 25 33.75 -0.71 -21.07
N ALA A 26 32.74 -1.22 -20.37
CA ALA A 26 32.05 -2.46 -20.72
C ALA A 26 30.88 -2.18 -21.67
N SER A 27 30.90 -2.79 -22.86
CA SER A 27 29.92 -2.57 -23.93
C SER A 27 28.48 -2.94 -23.52
N GLN A 28 27.54 -2.03 -23.79
CA GLN A 28 26.10 -2.33 -23.66
C GLN A 28 25.64 -3.26 -24.80
N PRO A 29 24.80 -4.29 -24.54
CA PRO A 29 24.16 -5.07 -25.59
C PRO A 29 23.06 -4.24 -26.30
N PRO A 30 22.79 -4.51 -27.59
CA PRO A 30 21.95 -3.64 -28.41
C PRO A 30 20.46 -3.68 -28.03
N GLN A 31 19.83 -2.51 -28.00
CA GLN A 31 18.38 -2.38 -27.80
C GLN A 31 17.61 -2.97 -28.99
N ARG A 32 16.98 -4.14 -28.81
CA ARG A 32 15.95 -4.63 -29.74
C ARG A 32 14.71 -3.74 -29.65
N LYS A 33 14.36 -3.06 -30.74
CA LYS A 33 13.08 -2.35 -30.89
C LYS A 33 11.93 -3.37 -30.78
N SER A 34 11.11 -3.24 -29.73
CA SER A 34 9.90 -4.03 -29.53
C SER A 34 8.69 -3.30 -30.09
N THR A 35 8.12 -3.80 -31.18
CA THR A 35 6.86 -3.31 -31.75
C THR A 35 5.66 -3.80 -30.94
N ALA A 36 5.37 -3.11 -29.84
CA ALA A 36 4.24 -3.45 -28.97
C ALA A 36 2.89 -3.08 -29.61
N THR A 37 2.20 -4.08 -30.17
CA THR A 37 0.83 -3.94 -30.68
C THR A 37 -0.12 -3.52 -29.55
N LYS A 38 -0.91 -2.46 -29.75
CA LYS A 38 -1.94 -2.03 -28.78
C LYS A 38 -3.06 -3.06 -28.69
N THR A 39 -3.11 -3.82 -27.59
CA THR A 39 -4.27 -4.63 -27.22
C THR A 39 -4.95 -3.99 -26.01
N THR A 40 -6.10 -3.34 -26.24
CA THR A 40 -6.89 -2.70 -25.18
C THR A 40 -7.54 -3.75 -24.28
N PRO A 41 -7.29 -3.76 -22.95
CA PRO A 41 -8.03 -4.62 -22.04
C PRO A 41 -9.47 -4.13 -21.88
N ALA A 42 -10.43 -5.05 -21.78
CA ALA A 42 -11.84 -4.71 -21.60
C ALA A 42 -12.08 -4.06 -20.22
N ARG A 43 -12.50 -2.79 -20.22
CA ARG A 43 -13.02 -2.09 -19.03
C ARG A 43 -14.37 -2.72 -18.65
N LEU A 44 -14.69 -2.76 -17.35
CA LEU A 44 -16.03 -3.14 -16.87
C LEU A 44 -17.07 -2.25 -17.55
N SER A 45 -18.01 -2.86 -18.28
CA SER A 45 -19.01 -2.14 -19.07
C SER A 45 -20.24 -1.81 -18.22
N THR A 46 -20.42 -0.52 -17.93
CA THR A 46 -21.70 0.02 -17.46
C THR A 46 -22.65 0.10 -18.66
N GLY A 47 -23.57 -0.86 -18.77
CA GLY A 47 -24.40 -1.04 -19.97
C GLY A 47 -25.38 0.11 -20.22
N THR A 48 -25.41 0.62 -21.45
CA THR A 48 -26.36 1.67 -21.88
C THR A 48 -26.96 1.39 -23.26
N GLY A 49 -28.28 1.26 -23.31
CA GLY A 49 -29.15 1.67 -24.43
C GLY A 49 -28.88 1.10 -25.83
N THR A 50 -29.49 -0.05 -26.16
CA THR A 50 -29.66 -0.47 -27.55
C THR A 50 -30.61 0.49 -28.28
N LYS A 51 -30.16 1.12 -29.38
CA LYS A 51 -31.06 1.92 -30.24
C LYS A 51 -31.98 1.00 -31.05
N ALA A 52 -33.27 1.33 -31.08
CA ALA A 52 -34.26 0.64 -31.91
C ALA A 52 -34.35 1.24 -33.32
N THR A 53 -34.64 0.39 -34.31
CA THR A 53 -34.89 0.76 -35.71
C THR A 53 -36.40 0.62 -36.00
N PRO A 54 -37.05 1.56 -36.72
CA PRO A 54 -38.48 1.49 -36.99
C PRO A 54 -38.84 0.42 -38.04
N PRO A 55 -40.05 -0.18 -37.99
CA PRO A 55 -40.46 -1.25 -38.90
C PRO A 55 -41.09 -0.72 -40.20
N THR A 56 -40.67 -1.25 -41.34
CA THR A 56 -41.41 -1.17 -42.61
C THR A 56 -42.51 -2.24 -42.68
N LYS A 57 -43.57 -1.96 -43.46
CA LYS A 57 -44.78 -2.79 -43.62
C LYS A 57 -44.82 -3.47 -45.03
N PRO A 58 -45.80 -4.34 -45.38
CA PRO A 58 -45.46 -5.71 -45.80
C PRO A 58 -45.95 -6.09 -47.21
N THR A 59 -45.55 -7.28 -47.69
CA THR A 59 -46.06 -7.85 -48.95
C THR A 59 -46.42 -9.35 -48.84
N ALA A 60 -47.71 -9.63 -49.05
CA ALA A 60 -48.38 -10.84 -49.57
C ALA A 60 -47.86 -12.28 -49.29
N GLY A 61 -48.72 -13.08 -48.63
CA GLY A 61 -49.10 -14.42 -49.11
C GLY A 61 -48.39 -15.68 -48.55
N THR A 62 -48.92 -16.91 -48.64
CA THR A 62 -50.28 -17.37 -49.04
C THR A 62 -50.51 -18.84 -48.58
N LYS A 63 -51.65 -19.15 -47.89
CA LYS A 63 -52.21 -20.52 -47.63
C LYS A 63 -51.34 -21.49 -46.77
N ARG A 64 -51.83 -22.61 -46.19
CA ARG A 64 -53.17 -23.09 -45.73
C ARG A 64 -53.04 -24.51 -45.11
N LYS A 65 -53.53 -24.74 -43.87
CA LYS A 65 -54.45 -25.86 -43.50
C LYS A 65 -54.78 -25.91 -42.01
N GLU A 66 -55.93 -26.48 -41.68
CA GLU A 66 -56.43 -26.72 -40.31
C GLU A 66 -55.96 -28.06 -39.72
N SER A 67 -55.75 -28.10 -38.40
CA SER A 67 -56.47 -28.97 -37.44
C SER A 67 -55.81 -28.94 -36.05
N ASP A 68 -56.41 -29.42 -34.96
CA ASP A 68 -57.73 -29.14 -34.36
C ASP A 68 -57.71 -29.71 -32.91
N THR A 69 -58.49 -29.15 -31.98
CA THR A 69 -58.59 -29.50 -30.54
C THR A 69 -57.29 -29.28 -29.73
N ARG A 70 -57.29 -29.06 -28.40
CA ARG A 70 -58.29 -29.30 -27.34
C ARG A 70 -58.11 -28.29 -26.18
N LYS A 71 -59.16 -28.06 -25.38
CA LYS A 71 -59.14 -27.23 -24.14
C LYS A 71 -58.18 -27.81 -23.08
N THR A 72 -57.52 -26.96 -22.28
CA THR A 72 -57.85 -26.72 -20.84
C THR A 72 -56.95 -25.68 -20.16
N SER A 73 -57.50 -25.11 -19.07
CA SER A 73 -56.84 -24.39 -17.97
C SER A 73 -56.30 -22.98 -18.21
N SER A 74 -56.59 -22.11 -17.25
CA SER A 74 -56.17 -20.72 -17.15
C SER A 74 -55.25 -20.53 -15.96
N GLU A 75 -54.09 -19.90 -16.14
CA GLU A 75 -53.28 -19.40 -15.02
C GLU A 75 -52.71 -18.02 -15.36
N GLY A 76 -52.74 -17.11 -14.38
CA GLY A 76 -52.60 -15.67 -14.64
C GLY A 76 -51.17 -15.21 -14.87
N ALA A 77 -50.86 -14.77 -16.09
CA ALA A 77 -49.55 -14.23 -16.49
C ALA A 77 -49.23 -12.86 -15.84
N ARG A 78 -48.97 -12.82 -14.53
CA ARG A 78 -48.44 -11.66 -13.82
C ARG A 78 -47.01 -11.36 -14.26
N LYS A 79 -46.87 -10.56 -15.34
CA LYS A 79 -45.61 -9.87 -15.68
C LYS A 79 -45.20 -8.95 -14.50
N LYS A 80 -44.36 -9.46 -13.61
CA LYS A 80 -43.55 -8.60 -12.73
C LYS A 80 -42.53 -7.89 -13.62
N GLN A 81 -42.84 -6.68 -14.07
CA GLN A 81 -41.79 -5.74 -14.44
C GLN A 81 -40.97 -5.50 -13.18
N ALA A 82 -39.70 -5.89 -13.20
CA ALA A 82 -38.75 -5.42 -12.22
C ALA A 82 -38.53 -3.93 -12.49
N THR A 83 -39.20 -3.07 -11.72
CA THR A 83 -38.85 -1.66 -11.64
C THR A 83 -37.44 -1.59 -11.07
N GLU A 84 -36.47 -1.37 -11.96
CA GLU A 84 -35.09 -1.08 -11.61
C GLU A 84 -35.07 0.24 -10.83
N THR A 85 -35.20 0.14 -9.50
CA THR A 85 -35.20 1.31 -8.62
C THR A 85 -33.81 1.92 -8.67
N THR A 86 -33.67 2.95 -9.51
CA THR A 86 -32.48 3.80 -9.63
C THR A 86 -32.18 4.39 -8.26
N ARG A 87 -31.34 3.68 -7.50
CA ARG A 87 -30.99 4.03 -6.13
C ARG A 87 -30.11 5.26 -6.18
N VAL A 88 -30.75 6.43 -6.09
CA VAL A 88 -30.09 7.75 -6.13
C VAL A 88 -28.86 7.69 -5.23
N ALA A 89 -27.69 7.91 -5.83
CA ALA A 89 -26.45 7.86 -5.10
C ALA A 89 -26.51 8.94 -4.00
N ARG A 90 -26.35 8.52 -2.74
CA ARG A 90 -26.21 9.47 -1.63
C ARG A 90 -25.00 10.38 -1.94
N PRO A 91 -25.08 11.70 -1.70
CA PRO A 91 -23.94 12.59 -1.90
C PRO A 91 -22.65 12.04 -1.29
N ASP A 92 -21.53 12.31 -1.94
CA ASP A 92 -20.22 12.03 -1.38
C ASP A 92 -19.97 13.04 -0.25
N PRO A 93 -19.84 12.64 1.03
CA PRO A 93 -19.77 13.56 2.17
C PRO A 93 -18.49 14.41 2.19
N VAL A 94 -17.59 14.22 1.23
CA VAL A 94 -16.41 15.06 0.98
C VAL A 94 -16.73 16.25 0.06
N MET A 95 -17.83 16.17 -0.69
CA MET A 95 -18.34 17.18 -1.62
C MET A 95 -19.72 17.72 -1.22
N GLU A 96 -20.24 17.32 -0.07
CA GLU A 96 -21.37 17.96 0.60
C GLU A 96 -20.96 19.40 0.95
N ASP A 97 -21.90 20.34 0.86
CA ASP A 97 -21.73 21.80 1.01
C ASP A 97 -20.74 22.50 0.03
N LEU A 98 -20.08 21.79 -0.89
CA LEU A 98 -19.18 22.39 -1.89
C LEU A 98 -19.89 22.88 -3.16
N THR A 99 -19.54 24.09 -3.59
CA THR A 99 -19.96 24.76 -4.82
C THR A 99 -19.00 24.47 -5.98
N PHE A 100 -19.55 24.37 -7.21
CA PHE A 100 -18.79 24.01 -8.42
C PHE A 100 -19.33 24.78 -9.65
N THR A 101 -19.11 26.10 -9.73
CA THR A 101 -19.66 26.96 -10.83
C THR A 101 -18.61 27.60 -11.74
N TYR A 102 -17.31 27.49 -11.41
CA TYR A 102 -16.18 27.89 -12.26
C TYR A 102 -16.26 29.35 -12.78
N PRO A 103 -16.32 30.36 -11.90
CA PRO A 103 -16.81 31.69 -12.27
C PRO A 103 -15.82 32.42 -13.17
N GLY A 104 -16.31 32.92 -14.30
CA GLY A 104 -15.50 33.61 -15.31
C GLY A 104 -14.65 32.69 -16.20
N LEU A 105 -14.61 31.37 -15.97
CA LEU A 105 -13.80 30.43 -16.76
C LEU A 105 -14.16 30.47 -18.26
N SER A 106 -15.46 30.61 -18.57
CA SER A 106 -15.99 30.76 -19.94
C SER A 106 -15.67 32.11 -20.61
N THR A 107 -15.12 33.08 -19.87
CA THR A 107 -14.77 34.42 -20.38
C THR A 107 -13.26 34.63 -20.55
N VAL A 108 -12.44 33.65 -20.16
CA VAL A 108 -10.98 33.74 -20.31
C VAL A 108 -10.62 33.71 -21.79
N LYS A 109 -10.00 34.80 -22.26
CA LYS A 109 -9.47 34.90 -23.62
C LYS A 109 -8.21 34.04 -23.75
N LYS A 110 -8.01 33.45 -24.93
CA LYS A 110 -6.78 32.71 -25.26
C LYS A 110 -5.54 33.57 -25.01
N GLY A 111 -4.59 33.04 -24.23
CA GLY A 111 -3.40 33.77 -23.74
C GLY A 111 -3.59 34.46 -22.38
N GLY A 112 -4.80 34.47 -21.82
CA GLY A 112 -5.12 35.00 -20.49
C GLY A 112 -5.24 33.92 -19.39
N GLU A 113 -4.95 32.66 -19.72
CA GLU A 113 -5.11 31.52 -18.81
C GLU A 113 -4.20 31.63 -17.58
N GLY A 114 -2.97 32.14 -17.76
CA GLY A 114 -1.99 32.33 -16.69
C GLY A 114 -2.48 33.32 -15.64
N ALA A 115 -2.80 34.54 -16.07
CA ALA A 115 -3.33 35.59 -15.21
C ALA A 115 -4.67 35.22 -14.54
N PHE A 116 -5.50 34.38 -15.17
CA PHE A 116 -6.68 33.81 -14.52
C PHE A 116 -6.31 32.88 -13.36
N ILE A 117 -5.33 31.98 -13.56
CA ILE A 117 -4.83 31.11 -12.50
C ILE A 117 -4.20 31.95 -11.38
N ASP A 118 -3.33 32.90 -11.70
CA ASP A 118 -2.68 33.78 -10.71
C ASP A 118 -3.70 34.53 -9.84
N ALA A 119 -4.74 35.10 -10.47
CA ALA A 119 -5.83 35.77 -9.74
C ALA A 119 -6.59 34.81 -8.81
N ARG A 120 -6.78 33.54 -9.19
CA ARG A 120 -7.40 32.52 -8.31
C ARG A 120 -6.45 32.02 -7.22
N LEU A 121 -5.15 31.91 -7.50
CA LEU A 121 -4.15 31.56 -6.49
C LEU A 121 -3.99 32.67 -5.45
N LYS A 122 -4.03 33.94 -5.84
CA LYS A 122 -4.01 35.11 -4.94
C LYS A 122 -5.13 35.07 -3.89
N LEU A 123 -6.34 34.64 -4.28
CA LEU A 123 -7.47 34.47 -3.35
C LEU A 123 -7.24 33.35 -2.32
N LEU A 124 -6.35 32.39 -2.61
CA LEU A 124 -6.04 31.24 -1.73
C LEU A 124 -4.80 31.47 -0.87
N SER A 125 -3.81 32.21 -1.37
CA SER A 125 -2.58 32.54 -0.64
C SER A 125 -2.69 33.81 0.21
N GLY A 126 -3.56 34.76 -0.19
CA GLY A 126 -3.55 36.13 0.32
C GLY A 126 -2.41 36.98 -0.25
N SER A 127 -1.62 36.47 -1.20
CA SER A 127 -0.45 37.12 -1.79
C SER A 127 -0.47 37.07 -3.31
N ASP A 128 0.09 38.09 -3.97
CA ASP A 128 0.42 37.98 -5.40
C ASP A 128 1.37 36.80 -5.68
N THR A 129 1.22 36.20 -6.85
CA THR A 129 2.05 35.12 -7.40
C THR A 129 1.98 35.14 -8.93
N ASP A 130 3.02 34.62 -9.59
CA ASP A 130 3.10 34.35 -11.03
C ASP A 130 3.14 32.84 -11.35
N ASP A 131 2.90 31.96 -10.36
CA ASP A 131 2.87 30.49 -10.47
C ASP A 131 2.06 29.99 -11.69
N GLY A 132 0.89 30.59 -11.93
CA GLY A 132 -0.03 30.27 -13.01
C GLY A 132 0.45 30.75 -14.37
N THR A 133 0.97 31.98 -14.45
CA THR A 133 1.63 32.48 -15.68
C THR A 133 2.87 31.65 -16.02
N ALA A 134 3.70 31.30 -15.04
CA ALA A 134 4.85 30.42 -15.22
C ALA A 134 4.42 29.00 -15.66
N PHE A 135 3.36 28.45 -15.06
CA PHE A 135 2.79 27.15 -15.45
C PHE A 135 2.28 27.14 -16.89
N VAL A 136 1.55 28.18 -17.31
CA VAL A 136 1.03 28.29 -18.67
C VAL A 136 2.15 28.49 -19.69
N ALA A 137 3.19 29.26 -19.35
CA ALA A 137 4.40 29.38 -20.18
C ALA A 137 5.16 28.05 -20.32
N ALA A 138 5.23 27.24 -19.26
CA ALA A 138 5.93 25.95 -19.25
C ALA A 138 5.15 24.80 -19.92
N HIS A 139 3.81 24.84 -19.92
CA HIS A 139 2.99 23.68 -20.29
C HIS A 139 1.86 23.96 -21.29
N GLY A 140 1.37 25.20 -21.42
CA GLY A 140 0.13 25.49 -22.18
C GLY A 140 0.19 25.23 -23.68
N LYS A 141 1.39 25.15 -24.27
CA LYS A 141 1.60 24.79 -25.67
C LYS A 141 1.53 23.28 -25.91
N ASP A 142 2.21 22.50 -25.07
CA ASP A 142 2.45 21.08 -25.29
C ASP A 142 1.40 20.20 -24.57
N ASP A 143 0.79 20.73 -23.51
CA ASP A 143 -0.34 20.12 -22.80
C ASP A 143 -1.39 21.16 -22.34
N PRO A 144 -2.23 21.69 -23.26
CA PRO A 144 -3.32 22.59 -22.90
C PRO A 144 -4.34 21.94 -21.94
N GLY A 145 -4.44 20.61 -21.91
CA GLY A 145 -5.30 19.88 -20.97
C GLY A 145 -4.77 19.89 -19.53
N ALA A 146 -3.49 20.20 -19.31
CA ALA A 146 -2.95 20.49 -17.98
C ALA A 146 -3.39 21.87 -17.48
N VAL A 147 -3.38 22.87 -18.37
CA VAL A 147 -3.84 24.24 -18.07
C VAL A 147 -5.33 24.25 -17.76
N GLU A 148 -6.16 23.65 -18.60
CA GLU A 148 -7.60 23.57 -18.36
C GLU A 148 -7.93 22.87 -17.03
N TRP A 149 -7.23 21.78 -16.71
CA TRP A 149 -7.38 21.08 -15.43
C TRP A 149 -7.06 21.99 -14.24
N LEU A 150 -5.95 22.73 -14.32
CA LEU A 150 -5.52 23.64 -13.25
C LEU A 150 -6.50 24.80 -13.07
N MET A 151 -6.95 25.44 -14.16
CA MET A 151 -7.95 26.52 -14.12
C MET A 151 -9.24 26.08 -13.43
N ARG A 152 -9.73 24.87 -13.72
CA ARG A 152 -10.90 24.28 -13.07
C ARG A 152 -10.63 23.99 -11.60
N ALA A 153 -9.50 23.36 -11.28
CA ALA A 153 -9.14 23.04 -9.90
C ALA A 153 -9.03 24.30 -9.02
N VAL A 154 -8.39 25.38 -9.48
CA VAL A 154 -8.28 26.62 -8.68
C VAL A 154 -9.62 27.36 -8.53
N CYS A 155 -10.59 27.13 -9.44
CA CYS A 155 -11.98 27.54 -9.18
C CYS A 155 -12.55 26.78 -7.98
N VAL A 156 -12.47 25.45 -7.97
CA VAL A 156 -13.02 24.61 -6.87
C VAL A 156 -12.51 25.07 -5.48
N PHE A 157 -11.22 25.43 -5.36
CA PHE A 157 -10.72 25.93 -4.08
C PHE A 157 -11.12 27.38 -3.80
N SER A 158 -11.10 28.28 -4.80
CA SER A 158 -11.43 29.70 -4.57
C SER A 158 -12.93 30.00 -4.45
N GLU A 159 -13.80 29.10 -4.94
CA GLU A 159 -15.25 29.15 -4.68
C GLU A 159 -15.62 28.69 -3.27
N ASN A 160 -14.79 27.86 -2.63
CA ASN A 160 -15.08 27.21 -1.34
C ASN A 160 -14.08 27.59 -0.24
N ALA A 161 -13.32 28.68 -0.43
CA ALA A 161 -12.17 29.01 0.40
C ALA A 161 -12.53 29.17 1.88
N GLU A 162 -13.65 29.82 2.18
CA GLU A 162 -14.15 30.09 3.54
C GLU A 162 -14.51 28.78 4.26
N VAL A 163 -15.42 27.97 3.71
CA VAL A 163 -15.81 26.64 4.22
C VAL A 163 -14.60 25.73 4.44
N MET A 164 -13.62 25.79 3.54
CA MET A 164 -12.40 24.99 3.67
C MET A 164 -11.50 25.48 4.81
N ILE A 165 -11.37 26.79 5.02
CA ILE A 165 -10.62 27.38 6.14
C ILE A 165 -11.31 27.07 7.48
N GLU A 166 -12.64 27.14 7.55
CA GLU A 166 -13.41 26.80 8.75
C GLU A 166 -13.21 25.34 9.18
N ALA A 167 -13.15 24.41 8.22
CA ALA A 167 -12.78 23.01 8.43
C ALA A 167 -11.25 22.77 8.61
N GLY A 168 -10.45 23.83 8.82
CA GLY A 168 -9.04 23.76 9.18
C GLY A 168 -8.06 23.51 8.01
N MET A 169 -8.48 23.72 6.76
CA MET A 169 -7.60 23.61 5.59
C MET A 169 -6.60 24.78 5.54
N THR A 170 -5.39 24.50 5.04
CA THR A 170 -4.36 25.52 4.76
C THR A 170 -3.94 25.43 3.30
N PHE A 171 -3.94 26.55 2.58
CA PHE A 171 -3.74 26.54 1.12
C PHE A 171 -2.28 26.51 0.66
N GLY A 172 -1.33 26.94 1.49
CA GLY A 172 0.11 26.89 1.16
C GLY A 172 0.59 25.50 0.69
N PRO A 173 0.23 24.40 1.38
CA PRO A 173 0.53 23.05 0.90
C PRO A 173 -0.33 22.55 -0.28
N VAL A 174 -1.39 23.25 -0.67
CA VAL A 174 -2.39 22.82 -1.67
C VAL A 174 -1.97 23.23 -3.08
N ILE A 175 -1.62 24.51 -3.26
CA ILE A 175 -1.18 25.09 -4.55
C ILE A 175 -0.12 24.22 -5.26
N PRO A 176 1.02 23.86 -4.63
CA PRO A 176 2.04 23.01 -5.27
C PRO A 176 1.58 21.57 -5.54
N ARG A 177 0.53 21.06 -4.88
CA ARG A 177 -0.05 19.75 -5.17
C ARG A 177 -0.95 19.81 -6.42
N LEU A 178 -1.71 20.89 -6.60
CA LEU A 178 -2.54 21.12 -7.78
C LEU A 178 -1.67 21.33 -9.03
N LEU A 179 -0.65 22.20 -8.95
CA LEU A 179 0.34 22.40 -10.01
C LEU A 179 0.99 21.08 -10.44
N LYS A 180 1.40 20.24 -9.46
CA LYS A 180 1.98 18.93 -9.72
C LYS A 180 0.98 17.92 -10.31
N GLN A 181 -0.29 17.94 -9.92
CA GLN A 181 -1.28 17.02 -10.47
C GLN A 181 -1.74 17.41 -11.89
N ALA A 182 -1.78 18.71 -12.19
CA ALA A 182 -2.15 19.22 -13.50
C ALA A 182 -1.24 18.69 -14.62
N THR A 183 0.07 18.57 -14.38
CA THR A 183 1.03 17.95 -15.32
C THR A 183 1.07 16.42 -15.28
N HIS A 184 0.32 15.78 -14.38
CA HIS A 184 0.42 14.34 -14.17
C HIS A 184 -0.40 13.55 -15.22
N PRO A 185 0.18 12.54 -15.92
CA PRO A 185 -0.55 11.75 -16.93
C PRO A 185 -1.75 10.95 -16.43
N GLY A 186 -1.88 10.80 -15.10
CA GLY A 186 -3.04 10.20 -14.42
C GLY A 186 -4.11 11.20 -13.97
N ARG A 187 -4.07 12.45 -14.43
CA ARG A 187 -5.13 13.41 -14.15
C ARG A 187 -6.45 12.97 -14.79
N LYS A 188 -7.56 13.24 -14.11
CA LYS A 188 -8.91 13.02 -14.66
C LYS A 188 -9.24 14.15 -15.65
N PRO A 189 -9.77 13.86 -16.85
CA PRO A 189 -10.33 14.90 -17.71
C PRO A 189 -11.55 15.52 -17.04
N PHE A 190 -11.95 16.72 -17.47
CA PHE A 190 -13.23 17.28 -17.08
C PHE A 190 -14.38 16.48 -17.72
N ASP A 191 -15.26 15.93 -16.88
CA ASP A 191 -16.55 15.38 -17.28
C ASP A 191 -17.61 15.92 -16.31
N ALA A 192 -18.50 16.76 -16.83
CA ALA A 192 -19.55 17.41 -16.06
C ALA A 192 -20.56 16.43 -15.44
N LEU A 193 -20.62 15.18 -15.93
CA LEU A 193 -21.53 14.14 -15.43
C LEU A 193 -20.94 13.33 -14.28
N SER A 194 -19.60 13.19 -14.18
CA SER A 194 -18.96 12.33 -13.17
C SER A 194 -18.36 13.07 -11.98
N ARG A 195 -18.02 14.36 -12.13
CA ARG A 195 -17.21 15.14 -11.16
C ARG A 195 -15.85 14.49 -10.81
N ASP A 196 -15.29 13.68 -11.71
CA ASP A 196 -14.01 12.99 -11.48
C ASP A 196 -12.82 13.95 -11.28
N LEU A 197 -12.82 15.10 -11.97
CA LEU A 197 -11.77 16.11 -11.87
C LEU A 197 -11.78 16.76 -10.49
N GLU A 198 -12.96 17.19 -10.06
CA GLU A 198 -13.24 17.87 -8.81
C GLU A 198 -12.89 16.94 -7.64
N LYS A 199 -13.36 15.69 -7.70
CA LYS A 199 -13.03 14.65 -6.73
C LYS A 199 -11.52 14.38 -6.65
N GLN A 200 -10.81 14.34 -7.78
CA GLN A 200 -9.36 14.19 -7.77
C GLN A 200 -8.66 15.43 -7.18
N ALA A 201 -9.10 16.64 -7.51
CA ALA A 201 -8.54 17.89 -6.98
C ALA A 201 -8.67 17.95 -5.44
N LEU A 202 -9.85 17.59 -4.90
CA LEU A 202 -10.11 17.49 -3.46
C LEU A 202 -9.28 16.39 -2.77
N GLN A 203 -8.96 15.31 -3.47
CA GLN A 203 -8.08 14.24 -2.98
C GLN A 203 -6.59 14.66 -2.95
N VAL A 204 -6.06 15.22 -4.05
CA VAL A 204 -4.63 15.59 -4.14
C VAL A 204 -4.29 16.85 -3.35
N SER A 205 -5.24 17.77 -3.17
CA SER A 205 -5.07 18.92 -2.25
C SER A 205 -4.92 18.45 -0.80
N GLY A 206 -5.62 17.38 -0.41
CA GLY A 206 -5.73 16.89 0.95
C GLY A 206 -7.01 17.31 1.68
N TRP A 207 -7.96 17.99 1.02
CA TRP A 207 -9.28 18.27 1.58
C TRP A 207 -9.96 17.00 2.09
N THR A 208 -9.98 15.95 1.26
CA THR A 208 -10.54 14.64 1.62
C THR A 208 -9.92 14.08 2.90
N LYS A 209 -8.61 14.22 3.09
CA LYS A 209 -7.94 13.81 4.35
C LYS A 209 -8.34 14.67 5.54
N GLY A 210 -8.57 15.97 5.36
CA GLY A 210 -9.08 16.86 6.40
C GLY A 210 -10.45 16.40 6.91
N ILE A 211 -11.45 16.36 6.03
CA ILE A 211 -12.83 15.97 6.35
C ILE A 211 -12.92 14.54 6.92
N LEU A 212 -12.14 13.59 6.40
CA LEU A 212 -12.15 12.23 6.94
C LEU A 212 -11.55 12.13 8.34
N LEU A 213 -10.55 12.95 8.69
CA LEU A 213 -9.97 12.95 10.04
C LEU A 213 -10.79 13.78 11.03
N TRP A 214 -11.45 14.86 10.58
CA TRP A 214 -12.31 15.71 11.42
C TRP A 214 -13.48 14.93 12.04
N ASN A 215 -14.05 13.99 11.30
CA ASN A 215 -15.18 13.19 11.74
C ASN A 215 -14.81 12.00 12.65
N LEU A 216 -13.51 11.74 12.89
CA LEU A 216 -13.05 10.63 13.72
C LEU A 216 -12.83 11.03 15.17
N LYS A 217 -13.20 10.13 16.09
CA LYS A 217 -12.97 10.29 17.52
C LYS A 217 -11.64 9.64 17.90
N PRO A 218 -10.73 10.33 18.61
CA PRO A 218 -9.54 9.71 19.16
C PRO A 218 -9.93 8.66 20.24
N PRO A 219 -9.05 7.70 20.57
CA PRO A 219 -9.31 6.72 21.62
C PRO A 219 -9.54 7.37 22.99
N SER A 220 -10.36 6.72 23.81
CA SER A 220 -10.58 7.15 25.21
C SER A 220 -9.30 7.02 26.05
N PRO A 221 -9.16 7.70 27.20
CA PRO A 221 -8.02 7.51 28.10
C PRO A 221 -7.81 6.05 28.53
N GLU A 222 -8.90 5.32 28.79
CA GLU A 222 -8.89 3.89 29.12
C GLU A 222 -8.38 3.05 27.94
N SER A 223 -8.88 3.33 26.73
CA SER A 223 -8.42 2.67 25.50
C SER A 223 -6.94 2.98 25.21
N LEU A 224 -6.47 4.21 25.48
CA LEU A 224 -5.06 4.58 25.33
C LEU A 224 -4.15 3.75 26.23
N GLU A 225 -4.55 3.49 27.49
CA GLU A 225 -3.81 2.65 28.42
C GLU A 225 -3.71 1.20 27.91
N LYS A 226 -4.83 0.59 27.54
CA LYS A 226 -4.86 -0.76 26.93
C LYS A 226 -3.97 -0.82 25.68
N LEU A 227 -4.06 0.19 24.81
CA LEU A 227 -3.24 0.31 23.61
C LEU A 227 -1.74 0.41 23.94
N GLN A 228 -1.33 1.15 24.99
CA GLN A 228 0.09 1.15 25.41
C GLN A 228 0.56 -0.27 25.76
N SER A 229 -0.24 -1.07 26.48
CA SER A 229 0.12 -2.46 26.84
C SER A 229 0.26 -3.39 25.63
N ILE A 230 -0.41 -3.08 24.51
CA ILE A 230 -0.30 -3.83 23.26
C ILE A 230 1.02 -3.51 22.54
N TYR A 231 1.45 -2.24 22.55
CA TYR A 231 2.59 -1.74 21.77
C TYR A 231 3.96 -1.80 22.47
N TYR A 232 3.98 -1.73 23.80
CA TYR A 232 5.21 -1.67 24.59
C TYR A 232 5.32 -2.85 25.57
N SER A 233 6.52 -3.39 25.74
CA SER A 233 6.77 -4.45 26.73
C SER A 233 7.08 -3.91 28.13
N LYS A 234 7.32 -2.59 28.24
CA LYS A 234 7.52 -1.88 29.50
C LYS A 234 6.57 -0.69 29.55
N SER A 235 5.90 -0.48 30.68
CA SER A 235 5.18 0.76 30.93
C SER A 235 6.15 1.93 30.79
N ARG A 236 5.92 2.79 29.79
CA ARG A 236 6.57 4.09 29.74
C ARG A 236 5.81 5.00 30.70
N ALA A 237 6.54 5.67 31.58
CA ALA A 237 6.02 6.86 32.23
C ALA A 237 5.54 7.84 31.15
N THR A 238 4.23 7.94 30.98
CA THR A 238 3.58 8.97 30.17
C THR A 238 3.80 10.30 30.88
N THR A 239 3.99 11.37 30.11
CA THR A 239 4.33 12.70 30.66
C THR A 239 3.17 13.39 31.40
N THR A 240 2.10 12.64 31.71
CA THR A 240 0.80 13.13 32.21
C THR A 240 0.60 12.76 33.69
N THR A 241 1.60 13.07 34.52
CA THR A 241 1.54 13.35 35.98
C THR A 241 0.85 12.35 36.93
N THR A 242 0.36 11.20 36.48
CA THR A 242 -0.32 10.21 37.33
C THR A 242 0.57 8.98 37.50
N THR A 243 1.28 8.91 38.64
CA THR A 243 2.33 7.92 38.92
C THR A 243 1.78 6.52 39.29
N MET A 244 0.98 5.93 38.40
CA MET A 244 0.65 4.49 38.45
C MET A 244 1.84 3.69 37.90
N ALA A 245 2.80 3.40 38.77
CA ALA A 245 3.90 2.51 38.47
C ALA A 245 3.38 1.06 38.35
N LEU A 246 2.99 0.66 37.14
CA LEU A 246 2.75 -0.75 36.82
C LEU A 246 4.03 -1.56 37.09
N ASP A 247 3.93 -2.61 37.90
CA ASP A 247 4.99 -3.58 38.16
C ASP A 247 5.29 -4.40 36.89
N VAL A 248 6.09 -3.80 36.00
CA VAL A 248 6.68 -4.49 34.85
C VAL A 248 7.74 -5.46 35.39
N PRO A 249 7.64 -6.78 35.14
CA PRO A 249 8.65 -7.73 35.56
C PRO A 249 10.04 -7.30 35.05
N GLN A 250 11.00 -7.18 35.97
CA GLN A 250 12.36 -6.76 35.63
C GLN A 250 13.04 -7.84 34.78
N ILE A 251 13.09 -7.63 33.45
CA ILE A 251 13.75 -8.54 32.51
C ILE A 251 15.21 -8.71 32.95
N GLY A 252 15.59 -9.95 33.27
CA GLY A 252 16.91 -10.30 33.77
C GLY A 252 18.04 -10.07 32.75
N PRO A 253 19.29 -10.38 33.13
CA PRO A 253 20.39 -10.39 32.19
C PRO A 253 20.16 -11.45 31.10
N LEU A 254 20.56 -11.13 29.87
CA LEU A 254 20.44 -12.01 28.71
C LEU A 254 21.22 -13.32 28.90
N ASP A 255 20.51 -14.45 28.82
CA ASP A 255 21.14 -15.75 28.62
C ASP A 255 21.47 -15.94 27.14
N LYS A 256 22.74 -15.70 26.81
CA LYS A 256 23.29 -15.84 25.45
C LYS A 256 23.34 -17.30 24.98
N ALA A 257 23.42 -18.28 25.89
CA ALA A 257 23.48 -19.71 25.55
C ALA A 257 22.09 -20.26 25.22
N VAL A 258 21.08 -19.86 26.00
CA VAL A 258 19.67 -20.14 25.72
C VAL A 258 19.21 -19.43 24.45
N LEU A 259 19.50 -18.13 24.29
CA LEU A 259 19.19 -17.40 23.04
C LEU A 259 19.78 -18.13 21.83
N ARG A 260 21.08 -18.45 21.87
CA ARG A 260 21.77 -19.12 20.75
C ARG A 260 21.13 -20.45 20.40
N THR A 261 20.96 -21.33 21.38
CA THR A 261 20.45 -22.69 21.16
C THR A 261 19.00 -22.67 20.68
N GLN A 262 18.11 -22.01 21.41
CA GLN A 262 16.68 -22.03 21.09
C GLN A 262 16.37 -21.26 19.81
N LEU A 263 17.00 -20.11 19.56
CA LEU A 263 16.75 -19.34 18.34
C LEU A 263 17.20 -20.09 17.08
N TRP A 264 18.36 -20.76 17.13
CA TRP A 264 18.85 -21.55 16.03
C TRP A 264 17.90 -22.70 15.70
N THR A 265 17.54 -23.51 16.71
CA THR A 265 16.64 -24.66 16.53
C THR A 265 15.25 -24.23 16.03
N SER A 266 14.62 -23.22 16.64
CA SER A 266 13.29 -22.75 16.22
C SER A 266 13.29 -22.10 14.83
N LEU A 267 14.38 -21.44 14.41
CA LEU A 267 14.49 -20.93 13.05
C LEU A 267 14.74 -22.05 12.02
N GLU A 268 15.57 -23.05 12.35
CA GLU A 268 15.80 -24.20 11.48
C GLU A 268 14.51 -25.02 11.28
N GLU A 269 13.77 -25.28 12.37
CA GLU A 269 12.47 -25.97 12.31
C GLU A 269 11.43 -25.17 11.49
N LEU A 270 11.36 -23.85 11.67
CA LEU A 270 10.49 -22.96 10.88
C LEU A 270 10.84 -23.02 9.39
N LEU A 271 12.13 -23.02 9.05
CA LEU A 271 12.61 -23.10 7.67
C LEU A 271 12.29 -24.46 7.04
N ASP A 272 12.44 -25.56 7.77
CA ASP A 272 12.13 -26.90 7.25
C ASP A 272 10.62 -27.11 7.08
N ASN A 273 9.81 -26.71 8.07
CA ASN A 273 8.35 -26.75 7.96
C ASN A 273 7.83 -25.89 6.80
N HIS A 274 8.39 -24.68 6.60
CA HIS A 274 8.08 -23.83 5.43
C HIS A 274 8.48 -24.53 4.12
N ASN A 275 9.73 -24.99 4.01
CA ASN A 275 10.24 -25.59 2.77
C ASN A 275 9.56 -26.92 2.41
N LYS A 276 9.03 -27.66 3.40
CA LYS A 276 8.24 -28.89 3.21
C LYS A 276 6.91 -28.64 2.50
N GLY A 277 6.22 -27.53 2.79
CA GLY A 277 4.99 -27.13 2.09
C GLY A 277 5.20 -26.78 0.61
N TRP A 278 6.42 -26.38 0.25
CA TRP A 278 6.88 -26.11 -1.12
C TRP A 278 7.73 -27.25 -1.69
N ALA A 279 7.61 -28.48 -1.18
CA ALA A 279 8.38 -29.62 -1.67
C ALA A 279 7.98 -30.07 -3.09
N GLN A 280 6.71 -29.89 -3.45
CA GLN A 280 6.14 -30.16 -4.78
C GLN A 280 5.27 -28.98 -5.19
N THR A 281 5.43 -28.49 -6.42
CA THR A 281 4.81 -27.22 -6.87
C THR A 281 4.44 -27.25 -8.36
N GLU A 282 3.32 -26.63 -8.72
CA GLU A 282 2.93 -26.35 -10.10
C GLU A 282 3.27 -24.88 -10.44
N GLU A 283 3.88 -24.62 -11.60
CA GLU A 283 4.16 -23.26 -12.07
C GLU A 283 2.86 -22.52 -12.48
N ARG A 284 2.78 -21.22 -12.17
CA ARG A 284 1.72 -20.32 -12.63
C ARG A 284 2.35 -19.10 -13.29
N SER A 285 1.88 -18.72 -14.48
CA SER A 285 2.53 -17.62 -15.21
C SER A 285 2.36 -16.28 -14.48
N ILE A 286 3.42 -15.47 -14.48
CA ILE A 286 3.37 -14.08 -14.00
C ILE A 286 2.30 -13.26 -14.75
N ARG A 287 1.96 -13.62 -15.99
CA ARG A 287 0.89 -12.98 -16.76
C ARG A 287 -0.49 -13.19 -16.11
N GLU A 288 -0.81 -14.40 -15.66
CA GLU A 288 -2.08 -14.70 -14.99
C GLU A 288 -2.13 -14.06 -13.60
N ILE A 289 -1.03 -14.13 -12.86
CA ILE A 289 -0.89 -13.46 -11.55
C ILE A 289 -1.12 -11.95 -11.71
N ARG A 290 -0.65 -11.32 -12.79
CA ARG A 290 -0.93 -9.91 -13.10
C ARG A 290 -2.41 -9.62 -13.41
N LEU A 291 -3.17 -10.58 -13.94
CA LEU A 291 -4.62 -10.41 -14.11
C LEU A 291 -5.33 -10.45 -12.75
N VAL A 292 -4.92 -11.36 -11.85
CA VAL A 292 -5.42 -11.39 -10.46
C VAL A 292 -5.08 -10.10 -9.71
N ALA A 293 -3.87 -9.55 -9.93
CA ALA A 293 -3.44 -8.29 -9.33
C ALA A 293 -4.37 -7.11 -9.70
N ASN A 294 -4.85 -7.05 -10.94
CA ASN A 294 -5.83 -6.03 -11.34
C ASN A 294 -7.16 -6.18 -10.59
N VAL A 295 -7.71 -7.40 -10.50
CA VAL A 295 -8.95 -7.66 -9.74
C VAL A 295 -8.79 -7.32 -8.25
N ILE A 296 -7.62 -7.59 -7.67
CA ILE A 296 -7.31 -7.17 -6.28
C ILE A 296 -7.23 -5.64 -6.17
N GLN A 297 -6.59 -4.94 -7.12
CA GLN A 297 -6.54 -3.46 -7.11
C GLN A 297 -7.95 -2.85 -7.20
N ASP A 298 -8.78 -3.31 -8.14
CA ASP A 298 -10.14 -2.80 -8.35
C ASP A 298 -11.01 -3.00 -7.10
N VAL A 299 -10.92 -4.17 -6.46
CA VAL A 299 -11.68 -4.47 -5.22
C VAL A 299 -11.16 -3.67 -4.02
N VAL A 300 -9.85 -3.49 -3.89
CA VAL A 300 -9.26 -2.67 -2.83
C VAL A 300 -9.61 -1.18 -3.00
N GLU A 301 -9.62 -0.66 -4.23
CA GLU A 301 -10.07 0.70 -4.53
C GLU A 301 -11.57 0.87 -4.23
N LEU A 302 -12.42 -0.10 -4.60
CA LEU A 302 -13.85 -0.11 -4.30
C LEU A 302 -14.18 -0.21 -2.80
N ALA A 303 -13.26 -0.71 -1.98
CA ALA A 303 -13.50 -0.99 -0.57
C ALA A 303 -12.80 -0.04 0.40
N PHE A 304 -11.51 0.27 0.19
CA PHE A 304 -10.72 1.19 1.03
C PHE A 304 -10.45 2.54 0.34
N GLY A 305 -10.96 2.76 -0.89
CA GLY A 305 -10.74 3.97 -1.68
C GLY A 305 -11.06 5.28 -0.96
N LYS A 306 -12.02 5.26 -0.02
CA LYS A 306 -12.33 6.36 0.92
C LYS A 306 -11.04 6.90 1.56
N PHE A 307 -10.26 6.05 2.23
CA PHE A 307 -9.03 6.44 2.91
C PHE A 307 -7.79 6.36 2.01
N VAL A 308 -7.75 5.42 1.07
CA VAL A 308 -6.59 5.22 0.18
C VAL A 308 -6.42 6.37 -0.82
N LEU A 309 -7.50 6.91 -1.40
CA LEU A 309 -7.44 8.03 -2.34
C LEU A 309 -7.36 9.39 -1.63
N ALA A 310 -7.87 9.48 -0.40
CA ALA A 310 -7.79 10.70 0.42
C ALA A 310 -6.35 11.12 0.77
N ARG A 311 -5.36 10.21 0.65
CA ARG A 311 -3.95 10.57 0.81
C ARG A 311 -3.46 11.41 -0.39
N PRO A 312 -2.91 12.62 -0.19
CA PRO A 312 -2.34 13.44 -1.27
C PRO A 312 -1.24 12.75 -2.08
N ASP A 313 -0.39 11.97 -1.41
CA ASP A 313 0.65 11.12 -1.99
C ASP A 313 0.20 9.65 -2.15
N SER A 314 -1.07 9.42 -2.48
CA SER A 314 -1.56 8.09 -2.85
C SER A 314 -0.93 7.63 -4.17
N PRO A 315 -0.49 6.36 -4.30
CA PRO A 315 0.06 5.84 -5.55
C PRO A 315 -0.99 5.83 -6.68
N TYR A 316 -2.28 5.75 -6.35
CA TYR A 316 -3.36 5.83 -7.34
C TYR A 316 -3.33 7.16 -8.13
N HIS A 317 -2.99 8.28 -7.47
CA HIS A 317 -2.82 9.57 -8.14
C HIS A 317 -1.64 9.58 -9.12
N SER A 318 -0.59 8.79 -8.83
CA SER A 318 0.56 8.59 -9.71
C SER A 318 0.32 7.55 -10.82
N GLY A 319 -0.94 7.24 -11.17
CA GLY A 319 -1.28 6.30 -12.23
C GLY A 319 -0.83 4.85 -11.99
N PHE A 320 -0.67 4.48 -10.71
CA PHE A 320 -0.18 3.15 -10.31
C PHE A 320 -1.05 2.01 -10.82
N LYS A 321 -0.40 0.92 -11.22
CA LYS A 321 -1.01 -0.38 -11.53
C LYS A 321 -0.30 -1.49 -10.78
N TYR A 322 -1.05 -2.31 -10.07
CA TYR A 322 -0.52 -3.41 -9.26
C TYR A 322 0.11 -4.49 -10.16
N SER A 323 -0.49 -4.80 -11.32
CA SER A 323 0.09 -5.68 -12.35
C SER A 323 1.55 -5.34 -12.67
N ASP A 324 1.85 -4.05 -12.80
CA ASP A 324 3.12 -3.55 -13.32
C ASP A 324 4.22 -3.59 -12.22
N LYS A 325 3.84 -3.93 -10.98
CA LYS A 325 4.72 -4.16 -9.84
C LYS A 325 4.91 -5.63 -9.47
N ILE A 326 4.10 -6.55 -10.03
CA ILE A 326 4.27 -7.99 -9.83
C ILE A 326 5.59 -8.45 -10.44
N VAL A 327 6.44 -9.05 -9.60
CA VAL A 327 7.69 -9.71 -9.96
C VAL A 327 7.74 -11.09 -9.28
N SER A 328 8.50 -12.04 -9.83
CA SER A 328 8.67 -13.36 -9.24
C SER A 328 9.47 -13.30 -7.93
N THR A 329 9.07 -14.06 -6.90
CA THR A 329 9.91 -14.30 -5.71
C THR A 329 11.24 -14.97 -6.04
N THR A 330 11.35 -15.70 -7.16
CA THR A 330 12.61 -16.34 -7.57
C THR A 330 13.72 -15.34 -7.91
N SER A 331 13.37 -14.10 -8.30
CA SER A 331 14.32 -13.01 -8.60
C SER A 331 14.51 -12.02 -7.44
N ARG A 332 14.27 -12.44 -6.20
CA ARG A 332 14.61 -11.66 -5.00
C ARG A 332 16.12 -11.69 -4.75
N ASP A 333 16.63 -10.66 -4.09
CA ASP A 333 18.02 -10.66 -3.62
C ASP A 333 18.26 -11.79 -2.61
N VAL A 334 19.34 -12.55 -2.82
CA VAL A 334 19.82 -13.66 -2.00
C VAL A 334 21.26 -13.41 -1.50
N SER A 335 21.70 -12.15 -1.52
CA SER A 335 22.90 -11.66 -0.84
C SER A 335 22.84 -11.99 0.66
N PRO A 336 24.00 -12.14 1.35
CA PRO A 336 24.02 -12.38 2.79
C PRO A 336 23.21 -11.35 3.60
N LYS A 337 23.19 -10.08 3.15
CA LYS A 337 22.42 -8.99 3.76
C LYS A 337 20.90 -9.21 3.63
N ALA A 338 20.41 -9.61 2.46
CA ALA A 338 19.00 -9.91 2.26
C ALA A 338 18.55 -11.17 3.03
N LEU A 339 19.38 -12.23 3.04
CA LEU A 339 19.11 -13.44 3.81
C LEU A 339 19.07 -13.16 5.33
N LYS A 340 20.01 -12.34 5.85
CA LYS A 340 19.99 -11.90 7.25
C LYS A 340 18.72 -11.09 7.58
N ASN A 341 18.32 -10.16 6.71
CA ASN A 341 17.11 -9.37 6.91
C ASN A 341 15.83 -10.23 6.91
N PHE A 342 15.77 -11.29 6.09
CA PHE A 342 14.69 -12.26 6.15
C PHE A 342 14.70 -13.05 7.47
N LEU A 343 15.86 -13.58 7.88
CA LEU A 343 15.99 -14.26 9.16
C LEU A 343 15.63 -13.36 10.35
N LYS A 344 15.96 -12.06 10.31
CA LYS A 344 15.64 -11.09 11.36
C LYS A 344 14.13 -10.84 11.50
N ASN A 345 13.39 -10.87 10.40
CA ASN A 345 11.92 -10.87 10.46
C ASN A 345 11.38 -12.18 11.07
N ARG A 346 12.01 -13.33 10.79
CA ARG A 346 11.57 -14.64 11.32
C ARG A 346 12.01 -14.90 12.76
N SER A 347 13.13 -14.32 13.22
CA SER A 347 13.57 -14.40 14.62
C SER A 347 12.57 -13.72 15.53
N ASP A 348 12.01 -12.60 15.10
CA ASP A 348 10.95 -11.91 15.83
C ASP A 348 9.64 -12.73 15.89
N VAL A 349 9.36 -13.56 14.88
CA VAL A 349 8.20 -14.47 14.88
C VAL A 349 8.38 -15.62 15.89
N VAL A 350 9.53 -16.30 15.92
CA VAL A 350 9.78 -17.41 16.87
C VAL A 350 10.16 -16.92 18.28
N GLY A 351 10.65 -15.69 18.39
CA GLY A 351 10.97 -15.00 19.63
C GLY A 351 9.73 -14.64 20.45
N ASN A 352 8.70 -14.11 19.78
CA ASN A 352 7.42 -13.66 20.37
C ASN A 352 6.27 -14.66 20.19
N ASP A 353 6.56 -15.90 19.80
CA ASP A 353 5.58 -16.98 19.76
C ASP A 353 5.36 -17.59 21.15
N LYS A 354 4.11 -17.94 21.48
CA LYS A 354 3.75 -18.46 22.81
C LYS A 354 4.28 -19.87 23.10
N ASN A 355 4.61 -20.66 22.08
CA ASN A 355 5.04 -22.05 22.29
C ASN A 355 6.58 -22.11 22.38
N SER A 356 7.29 -21.50 21.41
CA SER A 356 8.75 -21.45 21.45
C SER A 356 9.27 -20.43 22.48
N ALA A 357 8.63 -19.26 22.62
CA ALA A 357 8.92 -18.22 23.63
C ALA A 357 10.42 -17.92 23.81
N VAL A 358 11.18 -17.92 22.72
CA VAL A 358 12.65 -17.91 22.72
C VAL A 358 13.20 -16.64 23.35
N TYR A 359 12.54 -15.50 23.15
CA TYR A 359 12.99 -14.24 23.73
C TYR A 359 12.74 -14.19 25.25
N GLU A 360 11.59 -14.65 25.71
CA GLU A 360 11.24 -14.72 27.14
C GLU A 360 12.20 -15.65 27.89
N LYS A 361 12.38 -16.88 27.40
CA LYS A 361 13.27 -17.90 28.01
C LYS A 361 14.74 -17.49 28.08
N ALA A 362 15.17 -16.56 27.22
CA ALA A 362 16.52 -16.02 27.20
C ALA A 362 16.67 -14.68 27.97
N ASN A 363 15.61 -14.13 28.56
CA ASN A 363 15.56 -12.74 29.05
C ASN A 363 15.90 -11.69 27.97
N TYR A 364 15.63 -11.96 26.69
CA TYR A 364 16.00 -11.06 25.58
C TYR A 364 15.16 -9.77 25.59
N ASP A 365 15.85 -8.63 25.60
CA ASP A 365 15.26 -7.30 25.56
C ASP A 365 15.64 -6.59 24.25
N PRO A 366 14.70 -6.34 23.32
CA PRO A 366 14.99 -5.64 22.06
C PRO A 366 15.42 -4.17 22.26
N GLY A 367 15.27 -3.61 23.47
CA GLY A 367 15.79 -2.30 23.86
C GLY A 367 17.26 -2.30 24.28
N ARG A 368 17.86 -3.46 24.59
CA ARG A 368 19.29 -3.59 24.91
C ARG A 368 20.11 -3.82 23.64
N ARG A 369 21.22 -3.09 23.49
CA ARG A 369 22.03 -3.12 22.25
C ARG A 369 22.78 -4.43 22.13
N GLU A 370 23.34 -4.89 23.24
CA GLU A 370 24.07 -6.13 23.42
C GLU A 370 23.21 -7.38 23.15
N ASP A 371 21.91 -7.31 23.41
CA ASP A 371 20.93 -8.34 23.05
C ASP A 371 20.70 -8.38 21.54
N VAL A 372 20.42 -7.22 20.94
CA VAL A 372 20.24 -7.08 19.50
C VAL A 372 21.49 -7.53 18.73
N GLU A 373 22.68 -7.20 19.23
CA GLU A 373 23.97 -7.64 18.68
C GLU A 373 24.18 -9.16 18.83
N ALA A 374 23.88 -9.75 20.00
CA ALA A 374 23.96 -11.19 20.21
C ALA A 374 23.03 -11.96 19.27
N ARG A 375 21.77 -11.51 19.11
CA ARG A 375 20.83 -12.08 18.13
C ARG A 375 21.36 -11.95 16.71
N ASP A 376 21.71 -10.73 16.30
CA ASP A 376 22.14 -10.47 14.92
C ASP A 376 23.45 -11.20 14.56
N ALA A 377 24.31 -11.55 15.53
CA ALA A 377 25.48 -12.40 15.33
C ALA A 377 25.11 -13.88 15.07
N ILE A 378 24.13 -14.43 15.78
CA ILE A 378 23.58 -15.78 15.51
C ILE A 378 23.04 -15.83 14.06
N LEU A 379 22.34 -14.78 13.62
CA LEU A 379 21.81 -14.72 12.26
C LEU A 379 22.90 -14.62 11.18
N ASP A 380 24.03 -13.94 11.45
CA ASP A 380 25.18 -13.96 10.54
C ASP A 380 25.79 -15.35 10.39
N GLU A 381 25.83 -16.14 11.47
CA GLU A 381 26.33 -17.52 11.44
C GLU A 381 25.40 -18.46 10.67
N MET A 382 24.08 -18.34 10.87
CA MET A 382 23.09 -19.09 10.08
C MET A 382 23.18 -18.78 8.57
N VAL A 383 23.52 -17.55 8.19
CA VAL A 383 23.73 -17.16 6.78
C VAL A 383 25.09 -17.65 6.22
N LYS A 384 26.10 -17.83 7.07
CA LYS A 384 27.41 -18.42 6.69
C LYS A 384 27.35 -19.95 6.55
N SER A 385 26.53 -20.63 7.36
CA SER A 385 26.31 -22.08 7.26
C SER A 385 25.76 -22.47 5.89
N SER A 386 26.49 -23.30 5.14
CA SER A 386 26.17 -23.64 3.75
C SER A 386 24.88 -24.48 3.62
N ALA A 387 24.54 -25.27 4.64
CA ALA A 387 23.30 -26.04 4.71
C ALA A 387 22.09 -25.13 5.01
N LEU A 388 22.16 -24.32 6.07
CA LEU A 388 21.10 -23.37 6.42
C LEU A 388 20.89 -22.33 5.32
N ARG A 389 21.96 -21.79 4.72
CA ARG A 389 21.85 -20.82 3.63
C ARG A 389 20.98 -21.34 2.48
N LYS A 390 21.06 -22.63 2.13
CA LYS A 390 20.17 -23.25 1.13
C LYS A 390 18.70 -23.25 1.58
N LYS A 391 18.42 -23.59 2.84
CA LYS A 391 17.06 -23.53 3.43
C LYS A 391 16.50 -22.09 3.42
N VAL A 392 17.31 -21.09 3.76
CA VAL A 392 16.92 -19.66 3.78
C VAL A 392 16.71 -19.11 2.36
N VAL A 393 17.57 -19.45 1.40
CA VAL A 393 17.40 -19.08 -0.01
C VAL A 393 16.07 -19.61 -0.56
N ARG A 394 15.76 -20.90 -0.34
CA ARG A 394 14.48 -21.49 -0.75
C ARG A 394 13.30 -20.80 -0.07
N ALA A 395 13.39 -20.50 1.23
CA ALA A 395 12.34 -19.79 1.96
C ALA A 395 12.11 -18.35 1.43
N VAL A 396 13.17 -17.60 1.12
CA VAL A 396 13.08 -16.27 0.50
C VAL A 396 12.42 -16.33 -0.88
N GLN A 397 12.78 -17.32 -1.70
CA GLN A 397 12.23 -17.52 -3.04
C GLN A 397 10.82 -18.13 -3.07
N THR A 398 10.28 -18.58 -1.94
CA THR A 398 8.93 -19.17 -1.79
C THR A 398 8.00 -18.36 -0.86
N ASN A 399 8.48 -17.28 -0.25
CA ASN A 399 7.68 -16.35 0.56
C ASN A 399 7.45 -15.05 -0.25
N GLY A 400 6.20 -14.56 -0.30
CA GLY A 400 5.86 -13.24 -0.85
C GLY A 400 6.61 -12.10 -0.14
N ALA A 401 6.69 -10.93 -0.75
CA ALA A 401 7.18 -9.72 -0.10
C ALA A 401 6.93 -8.46 -0.94
N HIS A 402 6.48 -7.37 -0.34
CA HIS A 402 6.70 -6.04 -0.88
C HIS A 402 8.16 -5.58 -0.64
N SER A 403 8.66 -4.72 -1.52
CA SER A 403 9.93 -4.01 -1.38
C SER A 403 9.69 -2.55 -0.96
N PRO A 404 10.11 -2.12 0.24
CA PRO A 404 10.04 -0.72 0.63
C PRO A 404 10.80 0.17 -0.36
N GLY A 405 10.20 1.31 -0.75
CA GLY A 405 10.83 2.30 -1.63
C GLY A 405 10.67 2.01 -3.12
N THR A 406 10.98 0.79 -3.62
CA THR A 406 10.83 0.49 -5.06
C THR A 406 9.38 0.26 -5.48
N GLY A 407 8.51 -0.09 -4.53
CA GLY A 407 7.11 -0.47 -4.80
C GLY A 407 6.97 -1.79 -5.56
N THR A 408 8.03 -2.60 -5.64
CA THR A 408 8.00 -3.95 -6.21
C THR A 408 7.24 -4.89 -5.27
N ILE A 409 6.41 -5.77 -5.81
CA ILE A 409 5.72 -6.81 -5.03
C ILE A 409 6.08 -8.18 -5.60
N TYR A 410 6.79 -8.96 -4.80
CA TYR A 410 7.24 -10.30 -5.12
C TYR A 410 6.16 -11.33 -4.79
N VAL A 411 5.74 -12.11 -5.78
CA VAL A 411 4.74 -13.18 -5.67
C VAL A 411 5.34 -14.49 -6.20
N GLN A 412 4.98 -15.60 -5.59
CA GLN A 412 5.39 -16.93 -6.02
C GLN A 412 4.86 -17.22 -7.44
N PRO A 413 5.71 -17.55 -8.44
CA PRO A 413 5.26 -17.99 -9.77
C PRO A 413 4.79 -19.45 -9.74
N PHE A 414 4.29 -19.93 -8.61
CA PHE A 414 3.90 -21.32 -8.40
C PHE A 414 2.95 -21.45 -7.20
N ILE A 415 2.28 -22.59 -7.13
CA ILE A 415 1.40 -23.05 -6.04
C ILE A 415 1.84 -24.43 -5.55
N SER A 416 1.51 -24.82 -4.32
CA SER A 416 1.80 -26.19 -3.85
C SER A 416 0.89 -27.20 -4.54
N THR A 417 1.40 -28.41 -4.82
CA THR A 417 0.55 -29.54 -5.29
C THR A 417 0.09 -30.45 -4.15
N GLN A 418 0.41 -30.10 -2.90
CA GLN A 418 -0.01 -30.87 -1.72
C GLN A 418 -1.44 -30.53 -1.27
N GLY A 419 -1.94 -29.34 -1.63
CA GLY A 419 -3.32 -28.90 -1.37
C GLY A 419 -4.21 -29.02 -2.59
N LYS A 420 -5.51 -28.72 -2.43
CA LYS A 420 -6.41 -28.54 -3.58
C LYS A 420 -6.00 -27.28 -4.35
N LYS A 421 -5.91 -27.38 -5.68
CA LYS A 421 -5.51 -26.26 -6.55
C LYS A 421 -6.32 -24.97 -6.33
N THR A 422 -7.62 -25.09 -6.06
CA THR A 422 -8.51 -23.95 -5.70
C THR A 422 -8.04 -23.22 -4.45
N ASP A 423 -7.69 -23.99 -3.42
CA ASP A 423 -7.37 -23.50 -2.08
C ASP A 423 -6.01 -22.79 -2.09
N GLU A 424 -5.07 -23.29 -2.90
CA GLU A 424 -3.76 -22.68 -3.14
C GLU A 424 -3.84 -21.41 -4.00
N LEU A 425 -4.75 -21.37 -4.99
CA LEU A 425 -5.01 -20.15 -5.77
C LEU A 425 -5.68 -19.06 -4.91
N TRP A 426 -6.57 -19.43 -3.98
CA TRP A 426 -7.09 -18.52 -2.96
C TRP A 426 -6.00 -18.06 -1.99
N GLN A 427 -5.15 -18.97 -1.50
CA GLN A 427 -4.02 -18.66 -0.62
C GLN A 427 -3.05 -17.67 -1.29
N GLN A 428 -2.71 -17.87 -2.56
CA GLN A 428 -1.87 -16.95 -3.34
C GLN A 428 -2.56 -15.58 -3.50
N SER A 429 -3.87 -15.55 -3.78
CA SER A 429 -4.63 -14.31 -3.90
C SER A 429 -4.68 -13.52 -2.57
N ARG A 430 -4.80 -14.20 -1.42
CA ARG A 430 -4.70 -13.56 -0.09
C ARG A 430 -3.28 -13.03 0.18
N THR A 431 -2.24 -13.78 -0.16
CA THR A 431 -0.84 -13.34 -0.03
C THR A 431 -0.58 -12.09 -0.89
N MET A 432 -1.06 -12.07 -2.13
CA MET A 432 -0.98 -10.90 -3.01
C MET A 432 -1.63 -9.66 -2.37
N MET A 433 -2.85 -9.82 -1.83
CA MET A 433 -3.58 -8.76 -1.15
C MET A 433 -2.82 -8.23 0.08
N HIS A 434 -2.19 -9.10 0.88
CA HIS A 434 -1.35 -8.70 2.02
C HIS A 434 -0.17 -7.83 1.59
N GLU A 435 0.59 -8.27 0.57
CA GLU A 435 1.74 -7.51 0.07
C GLU A 435 1.33 -6.20 -0.64
N PHE A 436 0.11 -6.13 -1.19
CA PHE A 436 -0.44 -4.92 -1.76
C PHE A 436 -0.91 -3.92 -0.70
N LEU A 437 -1.59 -4.37 0.35
CA LEU A 437 -1.95 -3.51 1.49
C LEU A 437 -0.70 -2.98 2.20
N HIS A 438 0.32 -3.84 2.37
CA HIS A 438 1.67 -3.41 2.74
C HIS A 438 2.14 -2.25 1.84
N PHE A 439 2.15 -2.40 0.51
CA PHE A 439 2.56 -1.30 -0.38
C PHE A 439 1.74 -0.01 -0.19
N LEU A 440 0.43 -0.11 0.08
CA LEU A 440 -0.43 1.05 0.31
C LEU A 440 -0.21 1.76 1.67
N THR A 441 0.39 1.09 2.67
CA THR A 441 0.61 1.67 4.02
C THR A 441 1.31 3.02 3.98
N HIS A 442 0.82 3.99 4.74
CA HIS A 442 1.38 5.34 4.82
C HIS A 442 2.82 5.30 5.42
N PRO A 443 3.81 6.03 4.85
CA PRO A 443 5.19 6.05 5.36
C PRO A 443 5.30 6.43 6.85
N GLN A 444 4.50 7.40 7.31
CA GLN A 444 4.42 7.77 8.74
C GLN A 444 3.96 6.62 9.65
N PHE A 445 3.01 5.77 9.24
CA PHE A 445 2.58 4.61 10.04
C PHE A 445 3.75 3.63 10.23
N ARG A 446 4.46 3.31 9.14
CA ARG A 446 5.66 2.46 9.17
C ARG A 446 6.79 3.05 10.04
N LYS A 447 6.93 4.38 10.04
CA LYS A 447 7.91 5.12 10.86
C LYS A 447 7.56 5.07 12.35
N VAL A 448 6.28 5.22 12.70
CA VAL A 448 5.79 5.12 14.08
C VAL A 448 5.89 3.69 14.62
N ALA A 449 5.55 2.70 13.80
CA ALA A 449 5.77 1.28 14.11
C ALA A 449 7.25 0.94 14.38
N GLY A 450 8.19 1.73 13.85
CA GLY A 450 9.63 1.64 14.16
C GLY A 450 10.05 2.30 15.48
N SER A 451 9.12 2.83 16.28
CA SER A 451 9.37 3.49 17.58
C SER A 451 8.63 2.85 18.77
N ILE A 452 7.94 1.73 18.51
CA ILE A 452 7.32 0.84 19.50
C ILE A 452 8.10 -0.47 19.59
N ASP A 453 7.97 -1.15 20.73
CA ASP A 453 8.69 -2.41 20.97
C ASP A 453 8.06 -3.54 20.14
N GLN A 454 6.73 -3.57 20.08
CA GLN A 454 5.93 -4.61 19.42
C GLN A 454 5.66 -4.31 17.93
N ARG A 455 6.71 -3.90 17.19
CA ARG A 455 6.63 -3.44 15.78
C ARG A 455 5.83 -4.37 14.85
N GLN A 456 5.90 -5.69 15.02
CA GLN A 456 5.19 -6.65 14.16
C GLN A 456 3.66 -6.53 14.26
N VAL A 457 3.11 -6.07 15.39
CA VAL A 457 1.66 -5.85 15.56
C VAL A 457 1.15 -4.83 14.55
N MET A 458 1.81 -3.67 14.45
CA MET A 458 1.46 -2.65 13.47
C MET A 458 1.78 -3.06 12.04
N ILE A 459 2.97 -3.65 11.79
CA ILE A 459 3.46 -3.87 10.42
C ILE A 459 2.81 -5.09 9.76
N GLU A 460 2.74 -6.24 10.44
CA GLU A 460 2.16 -7.46 9.88
C GLU A 460 0.73 -7.68 10.40
N GLY A 461 0.49 -7.52 11.70
CA GLY A 461 -0.81 -7.79 12.32
C GLY A 461 -1.95 -6.96 11.74
N VAL A 462 -1.79 -5.62 11.71
CA VAL A 462 -2.82 -4.72 11.13
C VAL A 462 -2.96 -4.93 9.62
N THR A 463 -1.87 -5.21 8.90
CA THR A 463 -1.92 -5.54 7.46
C THR A 463 -2.71 -6.83 7.22
N ASP A 464 -2.51 -7.86 8.05
CA ASP A 464 -3.21 -9.14 7.91
C ASP A 464 -4.68 -9.06 8.33
N LEU A 465 -5.00 -8.25 9.36
CA LEU A 465 -6.38 -7.89 9.73
C LEU A 465 -7.12 -7.23 8.56
N LEU A 466 -6.53 -6.18 7.98
CA LEU A 466 -7.08 -5.50 6.79
C LEU A 466 -7.21 -6.46 5.60
N THR A 467 -6.25 -7.39 5.45
CA THR A 467 -6.31 -8.46 4.44
C THR A 467 -7.46 -9.41 4.68
N ALA A 468 -7.70 -9.88 5.90
CA ALA A 468 -8.78 -10.81 6.23
C ALA A 468 -10.17 -10.18 5.97
N LEU A 469 -10.35 -8.92 6.37
CA LEU A 469 -11.58 -8.14 6.14
C LEU A 469 -11.82 -7.92 4.64
N MET A 470 -10.80 -7.50 3.89
CA MET A 470 -10.87 -7.33 2.43
C MET A 470 -11.12 -8.66 1.70
N PHE A 471 -10.46 -9.75 2.13
CA PHE A 471 -10.50 -11.04 1.45
C PHE A 471 -11.91 -11.64 1.47
N ARG A 472 -12.68 -11.45 2.55
CA ARG A 472 -14.11 -11.82 2.59
C ARG A 472 -14.92 -11.11 1.50
N ARG A 473 -14.80 -9.78 1.38
CA ARG A 473 -15.46 -8.97 0.34
C ARG A 473 -14.98 -9.31 -1.07
N PHE A 474 -13.70 -9.62 -1.25
CA PHE A 474 -13.13 -10.08 -2.52
C PHE A 474 -13.73 -11.42 -2.96
N VAL A 475 -13.81 -12.40 -2.05
CA VAL A 475 -14.44 -13.71 -2.33
C VAL A 475 -15.91 -13.55 -2.70
N ASP A 476 -16.65 -12.64 -2.04
CA ASP A 476 -18.04 -12.33 -2.39
C ASP A 476 -18.20 -11.75 -3.81
N ILE A 477 -17.36 -10.78 -4.18
CA ILE A 477 -17.36 -10.18 -5.52
C ILE A 477 -16.97 -11.20 -6.59
N VAL A 478 -15.94 -12.01 -6.34
CA VAL A 478 -15.47 -13.06 -7.26
C VAL A 478 -16.55 -14.15 -7.44
N ARG A 479 -17.24 -14.54 -6.37
CA ARG A 479 -18.39 -15.48 -6.36
C ARG A 479 -19.55 -14.99 -7.22
N GLN A 480 -19.84 -13.69 -7.21
CA GLN A 480 -20.94 -13.08 -7.95
C GLN A 480 -20.60 -12.83 -9.44
N ALA A 481 -19.33 -12.83 -9.82
CA ALA A 481 -18.87 -12.51 -11.17
C ALA A 481 -18.10 -13.68 -11.82
N PRO A 482 -18.74 -14.50 -12.68
CA PRO A 482 -18.11 -15.67 -13.32
C PRO A 482 -16.84 -15.35 -14.13
N ALA A 483 -16.73 -14.13 -14.69
CA ALA A 483 -15.51 -13.66 -15.35
C ALA A 483 -14.34 -13.50 -14.36
N LEU A 484 -14.60 -12.96 -13.17
CA LEU A 484 -13.58 -12.79 -12.12
C LEU A 484 -13.20 -14.15 -11.50
N THR A 485 -14.18 -15.03 -11.27
CA THR A 485 -13.93 -16.44 -10.86
C THR A 485 -12.90 -17.11 -11.78
N ARG A 486 -13.08 -17.02 -13.11
CA ARG A 486 -12.15 -17.61 -14.08
C ARG A 486 -10.74 -16.99 -14.02
N ILE A 487 -10.62 -15.69 -13.75
CA ILE A 487 -9.31 -15.02 -13.61
C ILE A 487 -8.60 -15.46 -12.32
N VAL A 488 -9.30 -15.40 -11.19
CA VAL A 488 -8.74 -15.71 -9.86
C VAL A 488 -8.36 -17.18 -9.75
N LEU A 489 -9.27 -18.09 -10.13
CA LEU A 489 -9.12 -19.54 -10.02
C LEU A 489 -8.56 -20.23 -11.28
N GLY A 490 -7.95 -19.49 -12.21
CA GLY A 490 -7.23 -20.08 -13.34
C GLY A 490 -8.12 -20.95 -14.26
N GLY A 491 -9.32 -20.47 -14.55
CA GLY A 491 -10.32 -21.16 -15.38
C GLY A 491 -11.22 -22.15 -14.62
N LEU A 492 -10.88 -22.53 -13.38
CA LEU A 492 -11.68 -23.45 -12.58
C LEU A 492 -13.04 -22.84 -12.18
N PRO A 493 -14.08 -23.69 -11.92
CA PRO A 493 -15.33 -23.23 -11.33
C PRO A 493 -15.13 -22.67 -9.92
N PHE A 494 -16.10 -21.90 -9.43
CA PHE A 494 -16.05 -21.36 -8.07
C PHE A 494 -16.10 -22.50 -7.03
N ALA A 495 -15.04 -22.62 -6.23
CA ALA A 495 -15.04 -23.31 -4.96
C ALA A 495 -14.74 -22.28 -3.86
N ALA A 496 -15.41 -22.39 -2.71
CA ALA A 496 -15.16 -21.50 -1.58
C ALA A 496 -13.73 -21.72 -1.02
N PRO A 497 -13.03 -20.67 -0.57
CA PRO A 497 -11.75 -20.81 0.12
C PRO A 497 -11.91 -21.54 1.46
N PRO A 498 -10.88 -22.23 1.96
CA PRO A 498 -10.85 -22.75 3.32
C PRO A 498 -11.01 -21.64 4.37
N GLU A 499 -11.81 -21.89 5.42
CA GLU A 499 -12.16 -20.89 6.45
C GLU A 499 -10.94 -20.21 7.10
N ARG A 500 -9.82 -20.94 7.24
CA ARG A 500 -8.53 -20.41 7.72
C ARG A 500 -8.01 -19.18 6.94
N LEU A 501 -8.50 -18.92 5.73
CA LEU A 501 -8.13 -17.75 4.93
C LEU A 501 -8.92 -16.48 5.28
N PHE A 502 -10.08 -16.59 5.94
CA PHE A 502 -10.83 -15.44 6.46
C PHE A 502 -10.40 -15.02 7.88
N GLN A 503 -9.52 -15.78 8.51
CA GLN A 503 -9.00 -15.50 9.84
C GLN A 503 -7.78 -14.58 9.76
N VAL A 504 -7.49 -13.87 10.86
CA VAL A 504 -6.25 -13.11 11.02
C VAL A 504 -5.14 -14.08 11.45
N GLY A 505 -4.06 -14.11 10.68
CA GLY A 505 -2.89 -14.95 10.89
C GLY A 505 -1.88 -14.33 11.85
N TYR A 506 -0.58 -14.53 11.58
CA TYR A 506 0.53 -13.89 12.32
C TYR A 506 0.54 -14.06 13.86
N ARG A 507 -0.16 -15.09 14.38
CA ARG A 507 -0.13 -15.50 15.78
C ARG A 507 -0.43 -14.33 16.74
N SER A 508 0.42 -14.09 17.74
CA SER A 508 0.29 -13.03 18.74
C SER A 508 0.16 -11.63 18.12
N ALA A 509 0.80 -11.36 16.97
CA ALA A 509 0.67 -10.06 16.29
C ALA A 509 -0.72 -9.86 15.67
N GLY A 510 -1.35 -10.92 15.14
CA GLY A 510 -2.72 -10.88 14.63
C GLY A 510 -3.76 -10.73 15.73
N THR A 511 -3.61 -11.47 16.84
CA THR A 511 -4.47 -11.32 18.03
C THR A 511 -4.42 -9.89 18.58
N LYS A 512 -3.21 -9.33 18.72
CA LYS A 512 -3.02 -7.93 19.14
C LYS A 512 -3.59 -6.91 18.16
N ALA A 513 -3.58 -7.19 16.85
CA ALA A 513 -4.23 -6.34 15.86
C ALA A 513 -5.77 -6.38 15.97
N GLY A 514 -6.35 -7.53 16.32
CA GLY A 514 -7.76 -7.65 16.70
C GLY A 514 -8.09 -6.76 17.91
N GLN A 515 -7.30 -6.85 18.99
CA GLN A 515 -7.51 -6.02 20.18
C GLN A 515 -7.45 -4.50 19.89
N ILE A 516 -6.59 -4.06 18.96
CA ILE A 516 -6.57 -2.65 18.51
C ILE A 516 -7.86 -2.29 17.76
N PHE A 517 -8.36 -3.20 16.90
CA PHE A 517 -9.62 -3.01 16.18
C PHE A 517 -10.82 -2.93 17.12
N ASP A 518 -10.86 -3.77 18.14
CA ASP A 518 -11.93 -3.80 19.14
C ASP A 518 -11.97 -2.51 19.98
N GLU A 519 -10.80 -1.95 20.32
CA GLU A 519 -10.69 -0.72 21.13
C GLU A 519 -10.91 0.60 20.35
N VAL A 520 -10.54 0.69 19.06
CA VAL A 520 -10.64 1.97 18.31
C VAL A 520 -11.60 1.94 17.12
N GLY A 521 -12.07 0.78 16.71
CA GLY A 521 -12.94 0.61 15.54
C GLY A 521 -12.21 0.72 14.19
N PHE A 522 -12.94 0.35 13.13
CA PHE A 522 -12.37 0.14 11.80
C PHE A 522 -11.81 1.41 11.14
N GLU A 523 -12.56 2.51 11.16
CA GLU A 523 -12.17 3.74 10.44
C GLU A 523 -10.92 4.41 11.03
N ASN A 524 -10.71 4.28 12.35
CA ASN A 524 -9.50 4.73 13.04
C ASN A 524 -8.26 3.92 12.61
N ILE A 525 -8.42 2.62 12.34
CA ILE A 525 -7.35 1.80 11.73
C ILE A 525 -7.10 2.24 10.28
N GLU A 526 -8.12 2.46 9.45
CA GLU A 526 -7.93 2.94 8.08
C GLU A 526 -7.23 4.31 8.05
N ALA A 527 -7.61 5.23 8.93
CA ALA A 527 -6.97 6.54 9.09
C ALA A 527 -5.51 6.44 9.55
N ALA A 528 -5.21 5.57 10.53
CA ALA A 528 -3.85 5.33 10.95
C ALA A 528 -3.01 4.72 9.81
N TYR A 529 -3.54 3.70 9.14
CA TYR A 529 -2.81 2.87 8.17
C TYR A 529 -2.62 3.55 6.81
N PHE A 530 -3.67 4.13 6.21
CA PHE A 530 -3.63 4.76 4.88
C PHE A 530 -3.33 6.25 4.92
N LEU A 531 -3.81 6.99 5.94
CA LEU A 531 -3.57 8.44 6.10
C LEU A 531 -2.43 8.77 7.07
N GLY A 532 -1.86 7.78 7.76
CA GLY A 532 -0.71 7.96 8.66
C GLY A 532 -1.06 8.62 10.00
N ALA A 533 -2.35 8.71 10.33
CA ALA A 533 -2.86 9.41 11.51
C ALA A 533 -2.81 8.49 12.75
N THR A 534 -1.61 8.10 13.18
CA THR A 534 -1.41 7.04 14.20
C THR A 534 -1.89 7.40 15.61
N THR A 535 -2.25 8.66 15.87
CA THR A 535 -2.93 9.10 17.09
C THR A 535 -4.29 8.42 17.27
N TYR A 536 -4.99 8.09 16.18
CA TYR A 536 -6.28 7.38 16.23
C TYR A 536 -6.17 5.90 16.61
N ILE A 537 -4.96 5.35 16.66
CA ILE A 537 -4.65 4.04 17.27
C ILE A 537 -3.79 4.19 18.54
N GLY A 538 -3.77 5.37 19.17
CA GLY A 538 -3.05 5.60 20.44
C GLY A 538 -1.52 5.60 20.35
N VAL A 539 -0.92 5.68 19.15
CA VAL A 539 0.53 5.76 18.99
C VAL A 539 0.95 7.14 18.50
N GLU A 540 1.35 8.00 19.44
CA GLU A 540 1.95 9.27 19.12
C GLU A 540 3.33 9.10 18.47
N LYS A 541 3.60 9.94 17.46
CA LYS A 541 4.97 10.25 17.07
C LYS A 541 5.61 11.00 18.24
N LYS A 542 6.58 10.40 18.95
CA LYS A 542 7.46 11.14 19.86
C LYS A 542 7.88 12.44 19.16
N LYS A 543 7.47 13.60 19.71
CA LYS A 543 8.15 14.84 19.39
C LYS A 543 9.62 14.56 19.68
N LYS A 544 10.50 14.80 18.71
CA LYS A 544 11.88 15.07 19.11
C LYS A 544 11.75 16.31 19.98
N GLU A 545 11.97 16.17 21.27
CA GLU A 545 12.44 17.29 22.06
C GLU A 545 13.53 17.94 21.23
N LYS A 546 13.35 19.22 20.87
CA LYS A 546 14.49 20.02 20.46
C LYS A 546 15.43 19.91 21.65
N LYS A 547 16.57 19.24 21.49
CA LYS A 547 17.69 19.52 22.38
C LYS A 547 17.86 21.02 22.30
N THR A 548 17.60 21.72 23.39
CA THR A 548 17.97 23.12 23.51
C THR A 548 19.49 23.07 23.51
N GLU A 549 20.08 23.34 22.35
CA GLU A 549 21.48 23.76 22.27
C GLU A 549 21.53 25.20 22.79
N GLU A 550 21.27 25.32 24.09
CA GLU A 550 22.01 26.28 24.91
C GLU A 550 23.48 25.90 24.68
N MET A 551 24.26 26.75 24.00
CA MET A 551 24.79 27.97 24.59
C MET A 551 25.42 27.70 25.96
N GLU A 552 26.38 26.77 25.97
CA GLU A 552 27.63 27.01 26.68
C GLU A 552 28.24 28.32 26.14
N VAL A 553 27.76 29.43 26.67
CA VAL A 553 28.49 30.70 26.74
C VAL A 553 29.00 30.79 28.18
N LEU A 554 30.14 30.15 28.42
CA LEU A 554 31.03 30.34 29.56
C LEU A 554 32.45 29.93 29.17
#